data_AF-A0A1D2M757-F1
#
_entry.id   AF-A0A1D2M757-F1
#
_cell.length_a   1.000
_cell.length_b   1.000
_cell.length_c   1.000
_cell.angle_alpha   90.00
_cell.angle_beta   90.00
_cell.angle_gamma   90.00
#
_symmetry.space_group_name_H-M   'P 1'
#
loop_
_entity.id
_entity.type
_entity.pdbx_description
1 polymer ?
#
loop_
_entity_poly.entity_id
_entity_poly.type
_entity_poly.pdbx_seq_one_letter_code
_entity_poly.pdbx_strand_id
1 'polypeptide(L)'
;MRFAEGYDIKSGIIGTGTDGQIRQFRTQFPQHLVRKFASNEERNIVLGALAEISEKTCIRFVERAGQSDYVSIVRGEPNSGCWSYVGRIGGGQILNLQPGPGPHWHFHGIAAHEMIHALGFYHEQSRADRDDYVTIMWDNITPGTEGNFDKYSSSQVDPQGVPYDYGA
;
A
#
# COMPACT_ATOMS: atom_id res chain seq x y z
N MET A 1 0.20 8.31 4.72
CA MET A 1 -0.62 7.17 4.25
C MET A 1 -1.73 6.88 5.26
N ARG A 2 -3.02 6.80 4.83
CA ARG A 2 -4.18 6.57 5.74
C ARG A 2 -5.09 5.44 5.31
N PHE A 3 -5.69 4.77 6.28
CA PHE A 3 -6.56 3.63 6.06
C PHE A 3 -7.84 3.98 5.30
N ALA A 4 -8.36 3.04 4.52
CA ALA A 4 -9.74 3.04 4.08
C ALA A 4 -10.69 2.99 5.31
N GLU A 5 -11.98 3.21 5.11
CA GLU A 5 -12.98 3.22 6.17
C GLU A 5 -13.04 1.89 6.96
N GLY A 6 -13.12 1.98 8.30
CA GLY A 6 -13.31 0.84 9.21
C GLY A 6 -12.03 0.17 9.72
N TYR A 7 -10.85 0.77 9.59
CA TYR A 7 -9.60 0.19 10.05
C TYR A 7 -9.24 0.69 11.45
N ASP A 8 -8.65 -0.15 12.30
CA ASP A 8 -7.99 0.23 13.56
C ASP A 8 -6.82 -0.74 13.83
N ILE A 9 -5.59 -0.22 13.70
CA ILE A 9 -4.36 -1.01 13.91
C ILE A 9 -4.02 -1.22 15.39
N LYS A 10 -4.66 -0.47 16.31
CA LYS A 10 -4.47 -0.61 17.76
C LYS A 10 -5.42 -1.64 18.36
N SER A 11 -6.62 -1.83 17.80
CA SER A 11 -7.57 -2.86 18.26
C SER A 11 -7.59 -4.14 17.40
N GLY A 12 -6.94 -4.13 16.23
CA GLY A 12 -7.01 -5.26 15.30
C GLY A 12 -8.41 -5.47 14.73
N ILE A 13 -9.23 -4.41 14.70
CA ILE A 13 -10.56 -4.40 14.11
C ILE A 13 -10.51 -3.73 12.73
N ILE A 14 -11.19 -4.40 11.81
CA ILE A 14 -10.81 -4.62 10.43
C ILE A 14 -12.09 -4.49 9.61
N GLY A 15 -12.26 -3.35 8.94
CA GLY A 15 -13.46 -2.87 8.26
C GLY A 15 -13.84 -3.61 6.99
N THR A 16 -15.15 -3.68 6.78
CA THR A 16 -15.81 -4.08 5.54
C THR A 16 -15.93 -2.89 4.60
N GLY A 17 -15.72 -3.10 3.30
CA GLY A 17 -16.06 -2.10 2.27
C GLY A 17 -17.55 -1.72 2.32
N THR A 18 -17.92 -0.64 1.64
CA THR A 18 -19.32 -0.18 1.51
C THR A 18 -20.26 -1.22 0.86
N ASP A 19 -19.69 -2.27 0.28
CA ASP A 19 -20.33 -3.46 -0.29
C ASP A 19 -20.42 -4.66 0.69
N GLY A 20 -20.00 -4.49 1.94
CA GLY A 20 -19.95 -5.55 2.96
C GLY A 20 -18.79 -6.54 2.80
N GLN A 21 -17.88 -6.34 1.83
CA GLN A 21 -16.74 -7.24 1.61
C GLN A 21 -15.63 -6.98 2.64
N ILE A 22 -15.05 -8.05 3.19
CA ILE A 22 -13.88 -7.94 4.08
C ILE A 22 -12.67 -7.57 3.22
N ARG A 23 -12.29 -6.29 3.24
CA ARG A 23 -11.18 -5.75 2.44
C ARG A 23 -9.84 -5.80 3.16
N GLN A 24 -9.67 -6.76 4.06
CA GLN A 24 -8.49 -6.85 4.90
C GLN A 24 -7.99 -8.28 5.10
N PHE A 25 -6.69 -8.36 5.33
CA PHE A 25 -6.01 -9.56 5.80
C PHE A 25 -5.98 -9.54 7.34
N ARG A 26 -5.94 -10.72 7.97
CA ARG A 26 -5.77 -10.82 9.44
C ARG A 26 -4.38 -10.30 9.84
N THR A 27 -4.07 -10.28 11.14
CA THR A 27 -2.72 -9.90 11.64
C THR A 27 -1.58 -10.72 11.00
N GLN A 28 -1.89 -11.92 10.49
CA GLN A 28 -1.03 -12.62 9.54
C GLN A 28 -1.39 -12.23 8.12
N PHE A 29 -0.42 -11.65 7.42
CA PHE A 29 -0.53 -11.15 6.06
C PHE A 29 0.24 -12.07 5.10
N PRO A 30 -0.44 -12.98 4.37
CA PRO A 30 0.24 -13.89 3.45
C PRO A 30 0.82 -13.12 2.27
N GLN A 31 2.12 -13.26 2.06
CA GLN A 31 2.84 -12.69 0.93
C GLN A 31 3.58 -13.78 0.15
N HIS A 32 3.76 -13.54 -1.14
CA HIS A 32 4.56 -14.38 -2.01
C HIS A 32 5.54 -13.52 -2.80
N LEU A 33 6.81 -13.54 -2.41
CA LEU A 33 7.89 -12.88 -3.12
C LEU A 33 8.35 -13.74 -4.32
N VAL A 34 7.95 -13.36 -5.53
CA VAL A 34 8.22 -14.13 -6.75
C VAL A 34 9.71 -14.27 -7.01
N ARG A 35 10.16 -15.41 -7.54
CA ARG A 35 11.59 -15.70 -7.78
C ARG A 35 12.29 -14.80 -8.82
N LYS A 36 11.55 -13.94 -9.54
CA LYS A 36 12.07 -13.09 -10.63
C LYS A 36 12.86 -11.86 -10.14
N PHE A 37 12.95 -11.60 -8.84
CA PHE A 37 13.90 -10.62 -8.31
C PHE A 37 15.34 -11.02 -8.68
N ALA A 38 16.05 -10.14 -9.37
CA ALA A 38 17.27 -10.42 -10.12
C ALA A 38 18.49 -10.66 -9.22
N SER A 39 18.47 -10.17 -7.97
CA SER A 39 19.56 -10.36 -7.01
C SER A 39 19.04 -10.63 -5.58
N ASN A 40 19.90 -11.23 -4.74
CA ASN A 40 19.63 -11.37 -3.31
C ASN A 40 19.49 -10.01 -2.61
N GLU A 41 20.11 -8.96 -3.16
CA GLU A 41 20.01 -7.61 -2.63
C GLU A 41 18.61 -7.01 -2.82
N GLU A 42 18.04 -7.10 -4.03
CA GLU A 42 16.67 -6.64 -4.29
C GLU A 42 15.67 -7.34 -3.34
N ARG A 43 15.85 -8.65 -3.15
CA ARG A 43 15.04 -9.44 -2.22
C ARG A 43 15.20 -8.96 -0.78
N ASN A 44 16.43 -8.71 -0.33
CA ASN A 44 16.71 -8.25 1.02
C ASN A 44 16.11 -6.87 1.29
N ILE A 45 16.09 -5.96 0.30
CA ILE A 45 15.46 -4.65 0.47
C ILE A 45 13.94 -4.79 0.66
N VAL A 46 13.27 -5.61 -0.17
CA VAL A 46 11.83 -5.87 0.00
C VAL A 46 11.56 -6.52 1.35
N LEU A 47 12.32 -7.55 1.72
CA LEU A 47 12.16 -8.21 3.03
C LEU A 47 12.45 -7.27 4.20
N GLY A 48 13.41 -6.35 4.06
CA GLY A 48 13.68 -5.29 5.03
C GLY A 48 12.48 -4.38 5.25
N ALA A 49 11.80 -3.96 4.17
CA ALA A 49 10.60 -3.13 4.26
C ALA A 49 9.46 -3.86 5.00
N LEU A 50 9.26 -5.15 4.71
CA LEU A 50 8.28 -5.99 5.41
C LEU A 50 8.63 -6.17 6.89
N ALA A 51 9.92 -6.34 7.20
CA ALA A 51 10.40 -6.46 8.56
C ALA A 51 10.18 -5.17 9.35
N GLU A 52 10.49 -4.01 8.78
CA GLU A 52 10.26 -2.71 9.43
C GLU A 52 8.78 -2.48 9.77
N ILE A 53 7.88 -2.76 8.83
CA ILE A 53 6.44 -2.68 9.09
C ILE A 53 6.05 -3.64 10.22
N SER A 54 6.58 -4.86 10.22
CA SER A 54 6.28 -5.84 11.28
C SER A 54 6.85 -5.45 12.64
N GLU A 55 7.98 -4.76 12.68
CA GLU A 55 8.58 -4.24 13.91
C GLU A 55 7.76 -3.11 14.52
N LYS A 56 7.27 -2.19 13.67
CA LYS A 56 6.56 -0.98 14.09
C LYS A 56 5.05 -1.16 14.28
N THR A 57 4.49 -2.30 13.84
CA THR A 57 3.05 -2.55 13.87
C THR A 57 2.73 -3.96 14.38
N CYS A 58 1.44 -4.29 14.48
CA CYS A 58 0.97 -5.65 14.79
C CYS A 58 0.92 -6.57 13.55
N ILE A 59 1.22 -6.07 12.36
CA ILE A 59 1.17 -6.85 11.11
C ILE A 59 2.34 -7.84 11.08
N ARG A 60 2.08 -9.08 10.68
CA ARG A 60 3.09 -10.13 10.53
C ARG A 60 3.01 -10.71 9.13
N PHE A 61 4.02 -10.44 8.30
CA PHE A 61 4.11 -11.04 6.98
C PHE A 61 4.51 -12.50 7.09
N VAL A 62 3.76 -13.38 6.43
CA VAL A 62 4.04 -14.82 6.38
C VAL A 62 4.18 -15.26 4.94
N GLU A 63 5.10 -16.19 4.66
CA GLU A 63 5.17 -16.79 3.33
C GLU A 63 3.87 -17.54 3.03
N ARG A 64 3.34 -17.35 1.82
CA ARG A 64 2.14 -18.04 1.38
C ARG A 64 2.35 -19.55 1.39
N ALA A 65 1.48 -20.24 2.11
CA ALA A 65 1.43 -21.69 2.26
C ALA A 65 0.00 -22.23 2.00
N GLY A 66 -0.61 -21.80 0.89
CA GLY A 66 -1.92 -22.30 0.44
C GLY A 66 -3.11 -21.34 0.68
N GLN A 67 -2.89 -20.16 1.24
CA GLN A 67 -3.94 -19.15 1.40
C GLN A 67 -4.48 -18.72 0.03
N SER A 68 -5.81 -18.60 -0.07
CA SER A 68 -6.53 -18.10 -1.25
C SER A 68 -6.23 -16.63 -1.48
N ASP A 69 -6.23 -15.86 -0.40
CA ASP A 69 -5.93 -14.43 -0.40
C ASP A 69 -4.47 -14.21 -0.01
N TYR A 70 -3.73 -13.49 -0.84
CA TYR A 70 -2.32 -13.17 -0.60
C TYR A 70 -1.87 -12.04 -1.52
N VAL A 71 -0.78 -11.38 -1.15
CA VAL A 71 -0.09 -10.43 -2.04
C VAL A 71 1.08 -11.13 -2.73
N SER A 72 1.05 -11.14 -4.06
CA SER A 72 2.17 -11.55 -4.90
C SER A 72 3.05 -10.33 -5.18
N ILE A 73 4.21 -10.27 -4.56
CA ILE A 73 5.19 -9.20 -4.78
C ILE A 73 6.00 -9.59 -6.02
N VAL A 74 5.88 -8.79 -7.08
CA VAL A 74 6.49 -9.08 -8.39
C VAL A 74 7.48 -8.00 -8.78
N ARG A 75 8.56 -8.43 -9.45
CA ARG A 75 9.42 -7.53 -10.20
C ARG A 75 8.74 -7.24 -11.53
N GLY A 76 8.30 -5.99 -11.69
CA GLY A 76 7.60 -5.51 -12.88
C GLY A 76 8.50 -5.41 -14.10
N GLU A 77 7.96 -4.83 -15.16
CA GLU A 77 8.71 -4.51 -16.37
C GLU A 77 9.18 -3.03 -16.34
N PRO A 78 10.21 -2.65 -17.11
CA PRO A 78 10.59 -1.25 -17.25
C PRO A 78 9.41 -0.37 -17.66
N ASN A 79 9.32 0.83 -17.08
CA ASN A 79 8.22 1.80 -17.28
C ASN A 79 6.82 1.34 -16.82
N SER A 80 6.72 0.25 -16.03
CA SER A 80 5.42 -0.22 -15.49
C SER A 80 4.95 0.55 -14.25
N GLY A 81 5.79 1.40 -13.66
CA GLY A 81 5.49 2.07 -12.39
C GLY A 81 5.56 1.14 -11.18
N CYS A 82 5.53 1.70 -9.98
CA CYS A 82 5.28 0.93 -8.76
C CYS A 82 3.82 1.12 -8.35
N TRP A 83 3.14 0.04 -7.99
CA TRP A 83 1.73 0.10 -7.60
C TRP A 83 1.31 -1.13 -6.80
N SER A 84 0.24 -0.97 -6.01
CA SER A 84 -0.50 -2.05 -5.39
C SER A 84 -2.00 -1.75 -5.39
N TYR A 85 -2.80 -2.79 -5.20
CA TYR A 85 -4.20 -2.62 -4.85
C TYR A 85 -4.32 -2.08 -3.43
N VAL A 86 -5.36 -1.28 -3.17
CA VAL A 86 -5.65 -0.79 -1.83
C VAL A 86 -6.50 -1.82 -1.07
N GLY A 87 -5.90 -2.44 -0.05
CA GLY A 87 -6.54 -3.46 0.77
C GLY A 87 -6.65 -4.82 0.08
N ARG A 88 -7.35 -5.75 0.74
CA ARG A 88 -7.65 -7.09 0.21
C ARG A 88 -8.77 -7.00 -0.81
N ILE A 89 -8.48 -7.41 -2.04
CA ILE A 89 -9.48 -7.44 -3.14
C ILE A 89 -10.11 -8.83 -3.34
N GLY A 90 -9.63 -9.83 -2.61
CA GLY A 90 -10.03 -11.23 -2.78
C GLY A 90 -9.10 -11.99 -3.73
N GLY A 91 -8.74 -13.22 -3.38
CA GLY A 91 -7.81 -14.03 -4.16
C GLY A 91 -6.37 -13.50 -4.12
N GLY A 92 -5.54 -13.98 -5.06
CA GLY A 92 -4.18 -13.48 -5.22
C GLY A 92 -4.16 -12.11 -5.89
N GLN A 93 -3.55 -11.11 -5.24
CA GLN A 93 -3.41 -9.76 -5.77
C GLN A 93 -1.95 -9.39 -6.01
N ILE A 94 -1.68 -8.57 -7.01
CA ILE A 94 -0.31 -8.20 -7.39
C ILE A 94 0.11 -6.90 -6.69
N LEU A 95 1.36 -6.88 -6.22
CA LEU A 95 2.11 -5.68 -5.89
C LEU A 95 3.29 -5.60 -6.85
N ASN A 96 3.31 -4.58 -7.72
CA ASN A 96 4.30 -4.41 -8.76
C ASN A 96 5.39 -3.45 -8.32
N LEU A 97 6.64 -3.91 -8.38
CA LEU A 97 7.82 -3.07 -8.19
C LEU A 97 8.58 -2.99 -9.51
N GLN A 98 8.52 -1.83 -10.19
CA GLN A 98 9.25 -1.66 -11.45
C GLN A 98 10.77 -1.72 -11.22
N PRO A 99 11.52 -2.38 -12.11
CA PRO A 99 12.97 -2.34 -12.13
C PRO A 99 13.48 -0.91 -12.31
N GLY A 100 14.59 -0.61 -11.65
CA GLY A 100 15.27 0.65 -11.85
C GLY A 100 16.44 0.65 -12.79
N PRO A 101 17.03 1.83 -13.02
CA PRO A 101 18.29 1.97 -13.73
C PRO A 101 19.50 1.43 -12.93
N GLY A 102 19.34 1.00 -11.68
CA GLY A 102 20.43 0.49 -10.85
C GLY A 102 19.99 -0.42 -9.70
N PRO A 103 20.94 -1.12 -9.06
CA PRO A 103 20.67 -2.16 -8.05
C PRO A 103 19.95 -1.66 -6.79
N HIS A 104 20.04 -0.37 -6.47
CA HIS A 104 19.42 0.22 -5.27
C HIS A 104 18.09 0.95 -5.56
N TRP A 105 17.59 0.90 -6.79
CA TRP A 105 16.42 1.70 -7.18
C TRP A 105 15.11 1.26 -6.53
N HIS A 106 15.01 -0.01 -6.12
CA HIS A 106 13.92 -0.43 -5.26
C HIS A 106 14.21 0.13 -3.86
N PHE A 107 14.01 1.43 -3.67
CA PHE A 107 14.16 2.06 -2.36
C PHE A 107 13.24 1.32 -1.39
N HIS A 108 13.80 0.93 -0.24
CA HIS A 108 13.08 0.32 0.87
C HIS A 108 11.75 1.03 1.17
N GLY A 109 11.73 2.36 1.09
CA GLY A 109 10.53 3.17 1.25
C GLY A 109 9.44 2.92 0.19
N ILE A 110 9.80 2.65 -1.06
CA ILE A 110 8.83 2.32 -2.12
C ILE A 110 8.19 0.96 -1.83
N ALA A 111 8.99 -0.05 -1.47
CA ALA A 111 8.44 -1.36 -1.12
C ALA A 111 7.52 -1.27 0.10
N ALA A 112 7.88 -0.47 1.10
CA ALA A 112 7.01 -0.20 2.25
C ALA A 112 5.72 0.52 1.84
N HIS A 113 5.83 1.57 1.02
CA HIS A 113 4.71 2.35 0.49
C HIS A 113 3.68 1.48 -0.23
N GLU A 114 4.13 0.67 -1.20
CA GLU A 114 3.22 -0.22 -1.93
C GLU A 114 2.62 -1.31 -1.05
N MET A 115 3.36 -1.78 -0.04
CA MET A 115 2.82 -2.74 0.91
C MET A 115 1.77 -2.07 1.83
N ILE A 116 1.97 -0.81 2.21
CA ILE A 116 0.99 -0.04 2.97
C ILE A 116 -0.29 0.18 2.16
N HIS A 117 -0.20 0.38 0.84
CA HIS A 117 -1.38 0.31 -0.03
C HIS A 117 -2.09 -1.04 0.09
N ALA A 118 -1.37 -2.15 -0.04
CA ALA A 118 -1.94 -3.50 0.11
C ALA A 118 -2.56 -3.76 1.50
N LEU A 119 -2.06 -3.09 2.54
CA LEU A 119 -2.64 -3.10 3.89
C LEU A 119 -3.94 -2.29 4.00
N GLY A 120 -4.31 -1.50 2.99
CA GLY A 120 -5.58 -0.78 2.93
C GLY A 120 -5.46 0.72 3.03
N PHE A 121 -4.28 1.29 2.78
CA PHE A 121 -4.08 2.74 2.91
C PHE A 121 -4.14 3.44 1.56
N TYR A 122 -4.83 4.58 1.50
CA TYR A 122 -4.74 5.54 0.42
C TYR A 122 -3.63 6.56 0.69
N HIS A 123 -3.30 7.33 -0.35
CA HIS A 123 -2.34 8.43 -0.24
C HIS A 123 -2.83 9.52 0.73
N GLU A 124 -1.90 10.19 1.41
CA GLU A 124 -2.24 11.26 2.35
C GLU A 124 -2.94 12.43 1.66
N GLN A 125 -2.51 12.79 0.43
CA GLN A 125 -3.11 13.88 -0.35
C GLN A 125 -4.52 13.57 -0.87
N SER A 126 -5.02 12.36 -0.67
CA SER A 126 -6.38 11.95 -1.06
C SER A 126 -7.36 11.94 0.12
N ARG A 127 -6.94 12.38 1.31
CA ARG A 127 -7.85 12.54 2.46
C ARG A 127 -8.98 13.52 2.15
N ALA A 128 -10.13 13.31 2.80
CA ALA A 128 -11.30 14.19 2.66
C ALA A 128 -11.00 15.64 3.07
N ASP A 129 -10.17 15.82 4.09
CA ASP A 129 -9.74 17.10 4.69
C ASP A 129 -8.49 17.70 4.03
N ARG A 130 -7.94 17.10 2.96
CA ARG A 130 -6.63 17.52 2.41
C ARG A 130 -6.56 18.99 1.97
N ASP A 131 -7.69 19.58 1.56
CA ASP A 131 -7.74 20.98 1.11
C ASP A 131 -7.54 21.98 2.26
N ASP A 132 -7.64 21.54 3.52
CA ASP A 132 -7.29 22.36 4.69
C ASP A 132 -5.76 22.46 4.91
N TYR A 133 -4.98 21.63 4.21
CA TYR A 133 -3.54 21.46 4.43
C TYR A 133 -2.69 21.68 3.18
N VAL A 134 -3.19 21.31 2.00
CA VAL A 134 -2.50 21.41 0.71
C VAL A 134 -3.43 21.87 -0.39
N THR A 135 -2.90 22.65 -1.32
CA THR A 135 -3.60 23.05 -2.54
C THR A 135 -3.05 22.25 -3.73
N ILE A 136 -3.94 21.58 -4.46
CA ILE A 136 -3.57 20.94 -5.71
C ILE A 136 -3.58 21.97 -6.84
N MET A 137 -2.42 22.16 -7.47
CA MET A 137 -2.25 23.03 -8.63
C MET A 137 -2.67 22.27 -9.90
N TRP A 138 -3.97 22.18 -10.15
CA TRP A 138 -4.54 21.33 -11.20
C TRP A 138 -3.97 21.61 -12.60
N ASP A 139 -3.68 22.87 -12.92
CA ASP A 139 -3.10 23.27 -14.22
C ASP A 139 -1.69 22.72 -14.46
N ASN A 140 -1.02 22.24 -13.41
CA ASN A 140 0.33 21.66 -13.50
C ASN A 140 0.30 20.13 -13.57
N ILE A 141 -0.88 19.49 -13.56
CA ILE A 141 -1.00 18.03 -13.63
C ILE A 141 -0.90 17.59 -15.09
N THR A 142 -0.18 16.49 -15.33
CA THR A 142 -0.12 15.85 -16.63
C THR A 142 -1.53 15.44 -17.08
N PRO A 143 -2.02 15.88 -18.25
CA PRO A 143 -3.35 15.55 -18.73
C PRO A 143 -3.62 14.05 -18.73
N GLY A 144 -4.79 13.65 -18.21
CA GLY A 144 -5.21 12.25 -18.07
C GLY A 144 -4.70 11.53 -16.81
N THR A 145 -4.03 12.25 -15.90
CA THR A 145 -3.54 11.71 -14.62
C THR A 145 -4.14 12.40 -13.39
N GLU A 146 -5.14 13.26 -13.61
CA GLU A 146 -5.81 14.07 -12.59
C GLU A 146 -6.41 13.21 -11.47
N GLY A 147 -6.91 12.02 -11.82
CA GLY A 147 -7.48 11.06 -10.86
C GLY A 147 -6.52 10.61 -9.75
N ASN A 148 -5.20 10.75 -9.93
CA ASN A 148 -4.22 10.49 -8.86
C ASN A 148 -4.31 11.49 -7.70
N PHE A 149 -5.00 12.61 -7.90
CA PHE A 149 -5.20 13.67 -6.92
C PHE A 149 -6.65 13.78 -6.47
N ASP A 150 -7.49 12.81 -6.81
CA ASP A 150 -8.85 12.76 -6.32
C ASP A 150 -8.88 12.54 -4.81
N LYS A 151 -9.84 13.18 -4.16
CA LYS A 151 -10.15 12.97 -2.74
C LYS A 151 -11.11 11.81 -2.59
N TYR A 152 -10.97 11.07 -1.50
CA TYR A 152 -11.99 10.15 -1.05
C TYR A 152 -12.90 10.84 -0.03
N SER A 153 -14.17 10.44 -0.02
CA SER A 153 -15.13 10.95 0.96
C SER A 153 -14.80 10.46 2.38
N SER A 154 -15.37 11.13 3.38
CA SER A 154 -15.23 10.70 4.79
C SER A 154 -15.86 9.33 5.07
N SER A 155 -16.76 8.86 4.21
CA SER A 155 -17.31 7.50 4.23
C SER A 155 -16.51 6.53 3.34
N GLN A 156 -15.24 6.84 3.07
CA GLN A 156 -14.33 5.97 2.31
C GLN A 156 -12.94 5.94 2.95
N VAL A 157 -12.54 7.02 3.62
CA VAL A 157 -11.26 7.16 4.32
C VAL A 157 -11.51 7.72 5.71
N ASP A 158 -10.93 7.05 6.73
CA ASP A 158 -11.04 7.44 8.13
C ASP A 158 -9.65 7.86 8.67
N PRO A 159 -9.47 9.11 9.14
CA PRO A 159 -8.21 9.57 9.71
C PRO A 159 -7.91 8.96 11.09
N GLN A 160 -8.87 8.29 11.73
CA GLN A 160 -8.75 7.66 13.07
C GLN A 160 -8.24 8.63 14.14
N GLY A 161 -8.67 9.89 14.05
CA GLY A 161 -8.26 10.94 14.97
C GLY A 161 -6.79 11.36 14.84
N VAL A 162 -6.07 10.94 13.79
CA VAL A 162 -4.69 11.36 13.53
C VAL A 162 -4.65 12.60 12.62
N PRO A 163 -3.91 13.66 13.01
CA PRO A 163 -3.75 14.86 12.18
C PRO A 163 -3.14 14.55 10.81
N TYR A 164 -3.32 15.45 9.84
CA TYR A 164 -2.64 15.40 8.55
C TYR A 164 -1.11 15.37 8.71
N ASP A 165 -0.42 14.54 7.94
CA ASP A 165 1.03 14.36 8.05
C ASP A 165 1.74 14.59 6.71
N TYR A 166 2.50 15.67 6.62
CA TYR A 166 3.25 16.04 5.42
C TYR A 166 4.43 15.10 5.11
N GLY A 167 4.87 14.27 6.08
CA GLY A 167 5.97 13.33 5.92
C GLY A 167 5.54 11.89 5.56
N ALA A 168 4.25 11.66 5.32
CA ALA A 168 3.64 10.34 5.24
C ALA A 168 3.40 9.80 3.82
#